data_AF-A0A0U1PBV4-F1
#
_entry.id   AF-A0A0U1PBV4-F1
#
_cell.length_a   1.000
_cell.length_b   1.000
_cell.length_c   1.000
_cell.angle_alpha   90.00
_cell.angle_beta   90.00
_cell.angle_gamma   90.00
#
_symmetry.space_group_name_H-M   'P 1'
#
loop_
_entity.id
_entity.type
_entity.pdbx_description
1 polymer ?
#
loop_
_entity_poly.entity_id
_entity_poly.type
_entity_poly.pdbx_seq_one_letter_code
_entity_poly.pdbx_strand_id
1 'polypeptide(L)'
;MSAAPLHARVAFVVELARRLHQYGTAAPRLEQAIDKVSRRLGLNSEVWSSPTAIILSFSEAGGDGLAQMTQVMRLPPGDVHLARLCQVDAIADRVIAGELGIDEGARRLRALAQPAGR
;
A
#
# COMPACT_ATOMS: atom_id res chain seq x y z
N MET A 1 4.60 -15.44 -8.50
CA MET A 1 5.14 -14.08 -8.74
C MET A 1 4.12 -13.33 -9.57
N SER A 2 3.77 -12.11 -9.19
CA SER A 2 2.83 -11.30 -9.98
C SER A 2 3.49 -10.91 -11.31
N ALA A 3 2.80 -11.11 -12.43
CA ALA A 3 3.28 -10.78 -13.78
C ALA A 3 3.22 -9.27 -14.10
N ALA A 4 2.74 -8.43 -13.17
CA ALA A 4 2.61 -7.01 -13.39
C ALA A 4 3.96 -6.28 -13.37
N PRO A 5 4.15 -5.23 -14.20
CA PRO A 5 5.36 -4.41 -14.20
C PRO A 5 5.67 -3.84 -12.81
N LEU A 6 6.96 -3.60 -12.51
CA LEU A 6 7.44 -3.03 -11.23
C LEU A 6 6.63 -1.79 -10.83
N HIS A 7 6.47 -0.84 -11.75
CA HIS A 7 5.74 0.40 -11.48
C HIS A 7 4.29 0.15 -11.02
N ALA A 8 3.58 -0.79 -11.64
CA ALA A 8 2.19 -1.10 -11.29
C ALA A 8 2.09 -1.72 -9.89
N ARG A 9 3.00 -2.66 -9.57
CA ARG A 9 3.10 -3.26 -8.24
C ARG A 9 3.38 -2.20 -7.18
N VAL A 10 4.36 -1.33 -7.41
CA VAL A 10 4.69 -0.26 -6.44
C VAL A 10 3.54 0.74 -6.32
N ALA A 11 2.92 1.16 -7.43
CA ALA A 11 1.79 2.09 -7.38
C ALA A 11 0.63 1.56 -6.54
N PHE A 12 0.36 0.24 -6.59
CA PHE A 12 -0.61 -0.40 -5.72
C PHE A 12 -0.22 -0.33 -4.25
N VAL A 13 1.03 -0.69 -3.91
CA VAL A 13 1.51 -0.67 -2.51
C VAL A 13 1.51 0.75 -1.94
N VAL A 14 1.90 1.74 -2.74
CA VAL A 14 1.86 3.16 -2.36
C VAL A 14 0.44 3.62 -2.07
N GLU A 15 -0.52 3.23 -2.90
CA GLU A 15 -1.92 3.55 -2.69
C GLU A 15 -2.47 2.86 -1.45
N LEU A 16 -2.11 1.60 -1.21
CA LEU A 16 -2.46 0.86 0.00
C LEU A 16 -1.93 1.58 1.26
N ALA A 17 -0.65 1.94 1.28
CA ALA A 17 -0.04 2.65 2.39
C ALA A 17 -0.75 3.97 2.70
N ARG A 18 -1.11 4.72 1.65
CA ARG A 18 -1.88 5.96 1.76
C ARG A 18 -3.23 5.74 2.43
N ARG A 19 -3.97 4.70 2.06
CA ARG A 19 -5.30 4.42 2.65
C ARG A 19 -5.21 3.94 4.09
N LEU A 20 -4.26 3.05 4.39
CA LEU A 20 -4.02 2.58 5.76
C LEU A 20 -3.70 3.75 6.69
N HIS A 21 -2.82 4.66 6.24
CA HIS A 21 -2.46 5.87 6.99
C HIS A 21 -3.67 6.79 7.20
N GLN A 22 -4.38 7.13 6.14
CA GLN A 22 -5.55 8.02 6.20
C GLN A 22 -6.66 7.50 7.11
N TYR A 23 -6.81 6.18 7.24
CA TYR A 23 -7.83 5.56 8.09
C TYR A 23 -7.33 5.21 9.49
N GLY A 24 -6.19 5.79 9.91
CA GLY A 24 -5.73 5.75 11.29
C GLY A 24 -4.96 4.50 11.68
N THR A 25 -4.37 3.77 10.73
CA THR A 25 -3.52 2.61 11.05
C THR A 25 -2.25 3.08 11.78
N ALA A 26 -1.97 2.49 12.94
CA ALA A 26 -0.73 2.76 13.67
C ALA A 26 0.51 2.37 12.84
N ALA A 27 1.58 3.16 12.94
CA ALA A 27 2.79 2.99 12.11
C ALA A 27 3.34 1.55 12.09
N PRO A 28 3.54 0.84 13.22
CA PRO A 28 4.06 -0.53 13.19
C PRO A 28 3.15 -1.50 12.41
N ARG A 29 1.83 -1.32 12.51
CA ARG A 29 0.86 -2.17 11.78
C ARG A 29 0.87 -1.85 10.29
N LEU A 30 0.93 -0.57 9.93
CA LEU A 30 1.04 -0.13 8.54
C LEU A 30 2.32 -0.70 7.92
N GLU A 31 3.45 -0.51 8.58
CA GLU A 31 4.76 -0.98 8.13
C GLU A 31 4.76 -2.50 7.89
N GLN A 32 4.23 -3.26 8.86
CA GLN A 32 4.09 -4.70 8.72
C GLN A 32 3.16 -5.11 7.56
N ALA A 33 2.04 -4.41 7.35
CA ALA A 33 1.11 -4.71 6.27
C ALA A 33 1.77 -4.48 4.90
N ILE A 34 2.49 -3.35 4.76
CA ILE A 34 3.20 -3.00 3.53
C ILE A 34 4.31 -4.01 3.23
N ASP A 35 5.12 -4.40 4.20
CA ASP A 35 6.15 -5.43 4.01
C ASP A 35 5.55 -6.77 3.53
N LYS A 36 4.45 -7.21 4.16
CA LYS A 36 3.75 -8.45 3.76
C LYS A 36 3.22 -8.40 2.33
N VAL A 37 2.55 -7.30 1.96
CA VAL A 37 1.98 -7.12 0.62
C VAL A 37 3.10 -7.04 -0.42
N SER A 38 4.13 -6.24 -0.18
CA SER A 38 5.30 -6.10 -1.05
C SER A 38 5.94 -7.44 -1.37
N ARG A 39 6.22 -8.27 -0.34
CA ARG A 39 6.81 -9.60 -0.54
C ARG A 39 5.95 -10.50 -1.40
N ARG A 40 4.63 -10.48 -1.20
CA ARG A 40 3.68 -11.25 -2.02
C ARG A 40 3.64 -10.79 -3.47
N LEU A 41 3.91 -9.51 -3.71
CA LEU A 41 4.06 -8.94 -5.05
C LEU A 41 5.49 -9.11 -5.61
N GLY A 42 6.39 -9.79 -4.91
CA GLY A 42 7.77 -9.98 -5.37
C GLY A 42 8.63 -8.72 -5.25
N LEU A 43 8.34 -7.86 -4.28
CA LEU A 43 9.09 -6.66 -3.96
C LEU A 43 9.72 -6.80 -2.57
N ASN A 44 10.89 -6.20 -2.39
CA ASN A 44 11.38 -5.78 -1.09
C ASN A 44 10.90 -4.34 -0.85
N SER A 45 10.52 -4.03 0.39
CA SER A 45 10.15 -2.67 0.76
C SER A 45 10.70 -2.28 2.12
N GLU A 46 11.28 -1.09 2.19
CA GLU A 46 11.55 -0.40 3.45
C GLU A 46 10.52 0.71 3.61
N VAL A 47 9.88 0.74 4.77
CA VAL A 47 8.77 1.65 5.04
C VAL A 47 8.99 2.32 6.38
N TRP A 48 8.80 3.64 6.39
CA TRP A 48 8.78 4.44 7.60
C TRP A 48 7.53 5.29 7.59
N SER A 49 6.72 5.19 8.65
CA SER A 49 5.49 5.94 8.79
C SER A 49 5.52 6.87 10.00
N SER A 50 5.01 8.09 9.80
CA SER A 50 4.77 9.09 10.84
C SER A 50 3.35 9.63 10.72
N PRO A 51 2.87 10.44 11.68
CA PRO A 51 1.52 10.99 11.62
C PRO A 51 1.21 11.76 10.33
N THR A 52 2.20 12.37 9.67
CA THR A 52 1.97 13.22 8.48
C THR A 52 2.84 12.89 7.27
N ALA A 53 3.58 11.80 7.34
CA ALA A 53 4.44 11.40 6.23
C ALA A 53 4.67 9.89 6.20
N ILE A 54 4.86 9.37 4.99
CA ILE A 54 5.34 8.01 4.75
C ILE A 54 6.49 8.08 3.77
N ILE A 55 7.56 7.34 4.05
CA ILE A 55 8.66 7.10 3.12
C ILE A 55 8.63 5.61 2.78
N LEU A 56 8.64 5.29 1.50
CA LEU A 56 8.65 3.93 0.98
C LEU A 56 9.79 3.78 -0.01
N SER A 57 10.67 2.82 0.19
CA SER A 57 11.70 2.44 -0.77
C SER A 57 11.46 1.02 -1.24
N PHE A 58 11.55 0.78 -2.55
CA PHE A 58 11.23 -0.49 -3.18
C PHE A 58 12.37 -1.00 -4.05
N SER A 59 12.54 -2.31 -4.07
CA SER A 59 13.38 -3.03 -5.04
C SER A 59 12.74 -4.37 -5.41
N GLU A 60 13.13 -4.94 -6.55
CA GLU A 60 12.72 -6.29 -6.93
C GLU A 60 13.26 -7.33 -5.94
N ALA A 61 12.46 -8.37 -5.68
CA ALA A 61 12.93 -9.52 -4.91
C ALA A 61 14.08 -10.22 -5.67
N GLY A 62 15.24 -10.36 -5.02
CA GLY A 62 16.46 -10.92 -5.63
C GLY A 62 17.34 -9.91 -6.37
N GLY A 63 17.04 -8.62 -6.30
CA GLY A 63 17.93 -7.54 -6.76
C GLY A 63 19.21 -7.40 -5.91
N ASP A 64 20.04 -6.43 -6.25
CA ASP A 64 21.32 -6.11 -5.60
C ASP A 64 21.19 -5.44 -4.21
N GLY A 65 19.95 -5.27 -3.73
CA GLY A 65 19.62 -4.65 -2.46
C GLY A 65 19.47 -3.12 -2.52
N LEU A 66 19.77 -2.47 -3.64
CA LEU A 66 19.56 -1.02 -3.79
C LEU A 66 18.10 -0.71 -4.10
N ALA A 67 17.60 0.37 -3.49
CA ALA A 67 16.25 0.86 -3.80
C ALA A 67 16.19 1.36 -5.25
N GLN A 68 15.30 0.77 -6.03
CA GLN A 68 15.04 1.17 -7.42
C GLN A 68 14.02 2.31 -7.50
N MET A 69 13.11 2.39 -6.52
CA MET A 69 12.15 3.48 -6.44
C MET A 69 11.87 3.87 -5.00
N THR A 70 12.01 5.16 -4.69
CA THR A 70 11.61 5.74 -3.41
C THR A 70 10.44 6.69 -3.61
N GLN A 71 9.46 6.62 -2.71
CA GLN A 71 8.28 7.45 -2.68
C GLN A 71 8.21 8.17 -1.34
N VAL A 72 8.13 9.49 -1.38
CA VAL A 72 7.96 10.34 -0.21
C VAL A 72 6.57 10.95 -0.28
N MET A 73 5.72 10.63 0.69
CA MET A 73 4.35 11.11 0.76
C MET A 73 4.18 12.02 1.96
N ARG A 74 3.69 13.25 1.72
CA ARG A 74 3.12 14.11 2.75
C ARG A 74 1.62 13.90 2.77
N LEU A 75 1.09 13.61 3.95
CA LEU A 75 -0.31 13.31 4.19
C LEU A 75 -0.79 14.14 5.38
N PRO A 76 -2.06 14.61 5.40
CA PRO A 76 -2.64 15.08 6.64
C PRO A 76 -2.67 13.93 7.66
N PRO A 77 -2.73 14.21 8.97
CA PRO A 77 -3.03 13.18 9.96
C PRO A 77 -4.27 12.38 9.54
N GLY A 78 -4.19 11.06 9.64
CA GLY A 78 -5.32 10.18 9.40
C GLY A 78 -6.31 10.20 10.56
N ASP A 79 -7.55 9.85 10.27
CA ASP A 79 -8.62 9.66 11.25
C ASP A 79 -9.05 8.19 11.27
N VAL A 80 -9.42 7.68 12.44
CA VAL A 80 -9.79 6.28 12.59
C VAL A 80 -11.10 5.99 11.87
N HIS A 81 -11.04 5.14 10.84
CA HIS A 81 -12.21 4.69 10.07
C HIS A 81 -12.20 3.17 9.90
N LEU A 82 -12.61 2.43 10.94
CA LEU A 82 -12.52 0.96 10.99
C LEU A 82 -13.24 0.28 9.82
N ALA A 83 -14.43 0.74 9.43
CA ALA A 83 -15.17 0.16 8.31
C ALA A 83 -14.39 0.29 6.98
N ARG A 84 -13.71 1.42 6.77
CA ARG A 84 -12.87 1.63 5.58
C ARG A 84 -11.58 0.84 5.65
N LEU A 85 -10.99 0.65 6.85
CA LEU A 85 -9.84 -0.24 7.04
C LEU A 85 -10.18 -1.68 6.65
N CYS A 86 -11.32 -2.21 7.09
CA CYS A 86 -11.74 -3.55 6.68
C CYS A 86 -11.88 -3.68 5.15
N GLN A 87 -12.37 -2.62 4.48
CA GLN A 87 -12.46 -2.60 3.01
C GLN A 87 -11.08 -2.57 2.34
N VAL A 88 -10.14 -1.80 2.89
CA VAL A 88 -8.75 -1.75 2.41
C VAL A 88 -8.07 -3.11 2.55
N ASP A 89 -8.17 -3.73 3.73
CA ASP A 89 -7.61 -5.05 4.02
C ASP A 89 -8.18 -6.11 3.06
N ALA A 90 -9.50 -6.11 2.86
CA ALA A 90 -10.16 -7.04 1.93
C ALA A 90 -9.70 -6.87 0.47
N ILE A 91 -9.42 -5.65 0.03
CA ILE A 91 -8.87 -5.42 -1.32
C ILE A 91 -7.43 -5.96 -1.41
N ALA A 92 -6.60 -5.69 -0.39
CA ALA A 92 -5.22 -6.15 -0.35
C ALA A 92 -5.14 -7.68 -0.37
N ASP A 93 -5.94 -8.36 0.46
CA ASP A 93 -5.97 -9.82 0.55
C ASP A 93 -6.36 -10.47 -0.79
N ARG A 94 -7.35 -9.92 -1.49
CA ARG A 94 -7.78 -10.44 -2.80
C ARG A 94 -6.74 -10.24 -3.89
N VAL A 95 -6.00 -9.13 -3.87
CA VAL A 95 -4.87 -8.90 -4.81
C VAL A 95 -3.75 -9.89 -4.52
N ILE A 96 -3.42 -10.08 -3.25
CA ILE A 96 -2.40 -11.05 -2.80
C ILE A 96 -2.78 -12.49 -3.18
N ALA A 97 -4.05 -12.85 -3.05
CA ALA A 97 -4.58 -14.15 -3.44
C ALA A 97 -4.65 -14.34 -4.97
N GLY A 98 -4.44 -13.29 -5.76
CA GLY A 98 -4.57 -13.33 -7.22
C GLY A 98 -6.02 -13.34 -7.72
N GLU A 99 -6.99 -13.17 -6.82
CA GLU A 99 -8.43 -13.08 -7.14
C GLU A 99 -8.81 -11.71 -7.71
N LEU A 100 -7.95 -10.71 -7.52
CA LEU A 100 -8.10 -9.36 -8.03
C LEU A 100 -6.82 -8.90 -8.72
N GLY A 101 -6.93 -8.41 -9.96
CA GLY A 101 -5.79 -7.82 -10.66
C GLY A 101 -5.28 -6.57 -9.93
N ILE A 102 -3.97 -6.31 -10.01
CA ILE A 102 -3.33 -5.18 -9.31
C ILE A 102 -3.91 -3.84 -9.74
N ASP A 103 -4.11 -3.62 -11.04
CA ASP A 103 -4.66 -2.36 -11.55
C ASP A 103 -6.10 -2.13 -11.04
N GLU A 104 -6.88 -3.22 -10.98
CA GLU A 104 -8.22 -3.20 -10.43
C GLU A 104 -8.21 -2.92 -8.92
N GLY A 105 -7.32 -3.58 -8.17
CA GLY A 105 -7.12 -3.32 -6.75
C GLY A 105 -6.77 -1.87 -6.48
N ALA A 106 -5.82 -1.31 -7.25
CA ALA A 106 -5.42 0.09 -7.13
C ALA A 106 -6.58 1.04 -7.44
N ARG A 107 -7.40 0.73 -8.44
CA ARG A 107 -8.61 1.50 -8.76
C ARG A 107 -9.61 1.47 -7.61
N ARG A 108 -9.85 0.32 -6.99
CA ARG A 108 -10.77 0.19 -5.84
C ARG A 108 -10.27 0.94 -4.61
N LEU A 109 -8.97 0.86 -4.30
CA LEU A 109 -8.38 1.65 -3.22
C LEU A 109 -8.56 3.16 -3.46
N ARG A 110 -8.35 3.64 -4.68
CA ARG A 110 -8.61 5.03 -5.06
C ARG A 110 -10.09 5.41 -4.94
N ALA A 111 -11.01 4.49 -5.20
CA ALA A 111 -12.44 4.76 -5.02
C ALA A 111 -12.82 5.00 -3.55
N LEU A 112 -12.14 4.32 -2.60
CA LEU A 112 -12.33 4.57 -1.17
C LEU A 112 -11.89 5.97 -0.74
N ALA A 113 -11.04 6.65 -1.53
CA ALA A 113 -10.60 8.02 -1.27
C ALA A 113 -11.71 9.04 -1.22
N GLN A 114 -12.79 8.77 -1.97
CA GLN A 114 -13.85 9.72 -2.15
C GLN A 114 -14.60 9.81 -0.81
N PRO A 115 -14.89 11.03 -0.31
CA PRO A 115 -15.81 11.17 0.81
C PRO A 115 -17.10 10.45 0.41
N ALA A 116 -17.65 9.65 1.33
CA ALA A 116 -19.00 9.16 1.11
C ALA A 116 -19.86 10.39 0.90
N GLY A 117 -20.59 10.45 -0.21
CA GLY A 117 -21.47 11.56 -0.53
C GLY A 117 -22.25 11.98 0.70
N ARG A 118 -22.26 13.29 0.92
CA ARG A 118 -22.84 13.98 2.07
C ARG A 118 -24.29 13.59 2.32
#